data_AF-A0A8J5IYP7-F1
#
_entry.id   AF-A0A8J5IYP7-F1
#
_cell.length_a   1.000
_cell.length_b   1.000
_cell.length_c   1.000
_cell.angle_alpha   90.00
_cell.angle_beta   90.00
_cell.angle_gamma   90.00
#
_symmetry.space_group_name_H-M   'P 1'
#
loop_
_entity.id
_entity.type
_entity.pdbx_description
1 polymer ?
#
loop_
_entity_poly.entity_id
_entity_poly.type
_entity_poly.pdbx_seq_one_letter_code
_entity_poly.pdbx_strand_id
1 'polypeptide(L)'
;VALGTNPICVAAPSQQEGDDFLLDMATCVMGIRKIDAELPVLVPRDPERAHAAKVQTDGGITYHINLVNDLWRLSQVLGVKPLQCT
;
A
#
# COMPACT_ATOMS: atom_id res chain seq x y z
N VAL A 1 18.59 -8.07 -1.59
CA VAL A 1 18.35 -7.69 -0.18
C VAL A 1 17.51 -6.42 -0.19
N ALA A 2 16.22 -6.52 0.11
CA ALA A 2 15.38 -5.33 0.29
C ALA A 2 15.54 -4.89 1.74
N LEU A 3 16.21 -3.75 1.97
CA LEU A 3 16.19 -3.10 3.27
C LEU A 3 14.79 -2.47 3.41
N GLY A 4 13.89 -3.18 4.09
CA GLY A 4 12.67 -2.57 4.59
C GLY A 4 13.07 -1.41 5.47
N THR A 5 12.56 -0.21 5.17
CA THR A 5 12.74 0.95 6.04
C THR A 5 12.19 0.58 7.41
N ASN A 6 13.06 0.54 8.41
CA ASN A 6 12.66 0.68 9.80
C ASN A 6 12.62 2.19 10.06
N PRO A 7 11.44 2.84 10.08
CA PRO A 7 11.34 4.27 10.36
C PRO A 7 11.72 4.54 11.83
N ILE A 8 13.01 4.51 12.17
CA ILE A 8 13.58 4.77 13.51
C ILE A 8 12.62 4.28 14.62
N CYS A 9 12.37 2.98 14.67
CA CYS A 9 11.65 2.38 15.78
C CYS A 9 12.60 2.30 16.98
N VAL A 10 12.50 3.24 17.92
CA VAL A 10 13.25 3.18 19.19
C VAL A 10 12.39 2.41 20.19
N ALA A 11 12.84 1.20 20.52
CA ALA A 11 12.27 0.41 21.60
C ALA A 11 13.21 0.51 22.81
N ALA A 12 12.73 1.07 23.92
CA ALA A 12 13.45 1.09 25.19
C ALA A 12 12.62 0.35 26.25
N PRO A 13 13.17 -0.70 26.88
CA PRO A 13 12.50 -1.36 27.98
C PRO A 13 12.42 -0.40 29.17
N SER A 14 11.25 -0.27 29.80
CA SER A 14 11.14 0.47 31.05
C SER A 14 11.40 -0.45 32.25
N GLN A 15 11.69 0.16 33.40
CA GLN A 15 11.87 -0.59 34.65
C GLN A 15 10.56 -1.06 35.28
N GLN A 16 9.40 -0.65 34.74
CA GLN A 16 8.08 -1.02 35.24
C GLN A 16 7.48 -2.09 34.34
N GLU A 17 6.91 -3.13 34.95
CA GLU A 17 6.29 -4.23 34.22
C GLU A 17 5.09 -3.72 33.42
N GLY A 18 5.22 -3.66 32.09
CA GLY A 18 4.14 -3.32 31.16
C GLY A 18 4.20 -1.95 30.48
N ASP A 19 5.23 -1.12 30.71
CA ASP A 19 5.34 0.22 30.10
C ASP A 19 6.53 0.32 29.12
N ASP A 20 6.55 -0.51 28.08
CA ASP A 20 7.63 -0.47 27.09
C ASP A 20 7.50 0.75 26.16
N PHE A 21 8.59 1.52 26.01
CA PHE A 21 8.60 2.68 25.14
C PHE A 21 8.90 2.25 23.70
N LEU A 22 7.87 2.26 22.84
CA LEU A 22 8.01 2.02 21.41
C LEU A 22 7.70 3.32 20.64
N LEU A 23 8.74 3.95 20.07
CA LEU A 23 8.60 5.14 19.24
C LEU A 23 8.69 4.77 17.77
N ASP A 24 7.57 4.83 17.05
CA ASP A 24 7.52 4.70 15.58
C ASP A 24 7.21 6.07 14.95
N MET A 25 8.18 6.61 14.20
CA MET A 25 8.07 7.94 13.61
C MET A 25 6.96 8.04 12.54
N ALA A 26 6.56 6.92 11.91
CA ALA A 26 5.43 6.93 10.97
C ALA A 26 4.09 7.19 11.70
N THR A 27 3.92 6.59 12.87
CA THR A 27 2.71 6.75 13.69
C THR A 27 2.64 8.15 14.32
N CYS A 28 3.78 8.74 14.71
CA CYS A 28 3.81 10.10 15.24
C CYS A 28 3.34 11.16 14.23
N VAL A 29 3.70 11.03 12.95
CA VAL A 29 3.31 11.98 11.89
C VAL A 29 1.79 11.97 11.66
N MET A 30 1.13 10.83 11.87
CA MET A 30 -0.33 10.70 11.80
C MET A 30 -1.07 11.36 12.97
N GLY A 31 -0.40 11.49 14.13
CA GLY A 31 -0.95 12.13 15.33
C GLY A 31 -0.83 13.65 15.35
N ILE A 32 -0.08 14.25 14.42
CA ILE A 32 0.04 15.71 14.30
C ILE A 32 -1.30 16.28 13.80
N ARG A 33 -1.71 17.43 14.36
CA ARG A 33 -2.93 18.13 13.94
C ARG A 33 -2.91 18.36 12.43
N LYS A 34 -3.94 17.86 11.75
CA LYS A 34 -4.16 18.08 10.32
C LYS A 34 -4.34 19.56 10.02
N ILE A 35 -3.78 20.03 8.91
CA ILE A 35 -3.95 21.41 8.42
C ILE A 35 -5.38 21.63 7.92
N ASP A 36 -5.97 20.60 7.31
CA ASP A 36 -7.37 20.52 6.89
C ASP A 36 -8.04 19.36 7.63
N ALA A 37 -9.22 19.59 8.21
CA ALA A 37 -9.94 18.58 8.97
C ALA A 37 -10.47 17.44 8.09
N GLU A 38 -10.76 17.72 6.82
CA GLU A 38 -11.36 16.76 5.89
C GLU A 38 -10.33 15.78 5.29
N LEU A 39 -9.08 16.20 5.14
CA LEU A 39 -8.01 15.41 4.52
C LEU A 39 -7.14 14.71 5.57
N PRO A 40 -7.06 13.36 5.60
CA PRO A 40 -6.11 12.67 6.46
C PRO A 40 -4.66 12.90 6.02
N VAL A 41 -3.74 12.99 7.00
CA VAL A 41 -2.32 12.80 6.72
C VAL A 41 -2.16 11.37 6.22
N LEU A 42 -1.33 11.15 5.20
CA LEU A 42 -1.09 9.83 4.62
C LEU A 42 0.38 9.49 4.78
N VAL A 43 0.66 8.28 5.26
CA VAL A 43 2.01 7.71 5.27
C VAL A 43 2.25 7.01 3.94
N PRO A 44 3.49 6.95 3.43
CA PRO A 44 3.83 6.02 2.36
C PRO A 44 3.29 4.61 2.67
N ARG A 45 2.61 3.97 1.71
CA ARG A 45 1.85 2.69 1.81
C ARG A 45 0.33 2.84 2.00
N ASP A 46 -0.17 3.92 2.61
CA ASP A 46 -1.62 4.04 2.87
C ASP A 46 -2.46 4.13 1.59
N PRO A 47 -2.06 4.91 0.56
CA PRO A 47 -2.76 4.90 -0.74
C PRO A 47 -2.79 3.52 -1.38
N GLU A 48 -1.69 2.77 -1.31
CA GLU A 48 -1.57 1.44 -1.90
C GLU A 48 -2.43 0.41 -1.16
N ARG A 49 -2.52 0.51 0.17
CA ARG A 49 -3.39 -0.36 0.99
C ARG A 49 -4.86 -0.10 0.67
N ALA A 50 -5.25 1.18 0.59
CA ALA A 50 -6.61 1.56 0.22
C ALA A 50 -6.96 1.08 -1.20
N HIS A 51 -6.02 1.22 -2.14
CA HIS A 51 -6.21 0.73 -3.50
C HIS A 51 -6.32 -0.81 -3.57
N ALA A 52 -5.49 -1.54 -2.82
CA ALA A 52 -5.58 -3.01 -2.75
C ALA A 52 -6.91 -3.49 -2.16
N ALA A 53 -7.42 -2.83 -1.11
CA ALA A 53 -8.72 -3.14 -0.54
C ALA A 53 -9.88 -2.85 -1.51
N LYS A 54 -9.77 -1.76 -2.27
CA LYS A 54 -10.70 -1.44 -3.35
C LYS A 54 -10.67 -2.52 -4.44
N VAL A 55 -9.48 -2.90 -4.92
CA VAL A 55 -9.32 -3.95 -5.95
C VAL A 55 -9.89 -5.30 -5.49
N GLN A 56 -9.75 -5.65 -4.22
CA GLN A 56 -10.38 -6.86 -3.66
C GLN A 56 -11.91 -6.79 -3.65
N THR A 57 -12.47 -5.59 -3.44
CA THR A 57 -13.91 -5.35 -3.44
C THR A 57 -14.48 -5.34 -4.85
N ASP A 58 -13.78 -4.67 -5.77
CA ASP A 58 -14.15 -4.53 -7.18
C ASP A 58 -13.88 -5.82 -7.99
N GLY A 59 -13.14 -6.78 -7.41
CA GLY A 59 -12.82 -8.06 -8.04
C GLY A 59 -11.78 -7.99 -9.16
N GLY A 60 -11.15 -6.83 -9.37
CA GLY A 60 -10.17 -6.64 -10.43
C GLY A 60 -9.59 -5.22 -10.51
N ILE A 61 -8.59 -5.06 -11.38
CA ILE A 61 -8.00 -3.76 -11.72
C ILE A 61 -8.55 -3.33 -13.07
N THR A 62 -9.12 -2.13 -13.12
CA THR A 62 -9.61 -1.55 -14.38
C THR A 62 -8.44 -1.01 -15.19
N TYR A 63 -8.33 -1.48 -16.42
CA TYR A 63 -7.35 -1.01 -17.39
C TYR A 63 -8.05 -0.35 -18.59
N HIS A 64 -7.30 0.44 -19.33
CA HIS A 64 -7.76 1.01 -20.58
C HIS A 64 -7.88 -0.06 -21.68
N ILE A 65 -8.87 0.06 -22.56
CA ILE A 65 -9.16 -0.94 -23.63
C ILE A 65 -7.96 -1.22 -24.54
N ASN A 66 -7.14 -0.20 -24.84
CA ASN A 66 -5.95 -0.36 -25.67
C ASN A 66 -4.95 -1.35 -25.07
N LEU A 67 -4.76 -1.31 -23.74
CA LEU A 67 -3.84 -2.21 -23.07
C LEU A 67 -4.33 -3.67 -23.17
N VAL A 68 -5.64 -3.88 -23.04
CA VAL A 68 -6.25 -5.21 -23.21
C VAL A 68 -6.05 -5.73 -24.63
N ASN A 69 -6.27 -4.88 -25.63
CA ASN A 69 -6.10 -5.25 -27.04
C ASN A 69 -4.64 -5.60 -27.38
N ASP A 70 -3.68 -4.83 -26.88
CA ASP A 70 -2.27 -5.06 -27.14
C ASP A 70 -1.75 -6.31 -26.42
N LEU A 71 -2.18 -6.54 -25.17
CA LEU A 71 -1.86 -7.77 -24.45
C LEU A 71 -2.49 -9.00 -25.10
N TRP A 72 -3.68 -8.85 -25.68
CA TRP A 72 -4.33 -9.93 -26.43
C TRP A 72 -3.55 -10.29 -27.71
N ARG A 73 -3.10 -9.27 -28.46
CA ARG A 73 -2.21 -9.47 -29.62
C ARG A 73 -0.90 -10.15 -29.21
N LEU A 74 -0.29 -9.71 -28.11
CA LEU A 74 0.95 -10.27 -27.58
C LEU A 74 0.79 -11.75 -27.18
N SER A 75 -0.35 -12.11 -26.59
CA SER A 75 -0.69 -13.49 -26.24
C SER A 75 -0.73 -14.42 -27.46
N GLN A 76 -1.20 -13.93 -28.62
CA GLN A 76 -1.18 -14.71 -29.87
C GLN A 76 0.22 -14.95 -30.40
N VAL A 77 1.10 -13.95 -30.33
CA VAL A 77 2.49 -14.07 -30.78
C VAL A 77 3.27 -15.06 -29.91
N LEU A 78 3.03 -15.03 -28.59
CA LEU A 78 3.73 -15.88 -27.64
C LEU A 78 3.08 -17.27 -27.45
N GLY A 79 1.89 -17.51 -28.02
CA GLY A 79 1.15 -18.77 -27.87
C GLY A 79 0.70 -19.05 -26.42
N VAL A 80 0.54 -18.01 -25.60
CA VAL A 80 0.10 -18.13 -24.19
C VAL A 80 -1.38 -17.86 -24.06
N LYS A 81 -2.03 -18.39 -23.02
CA LYS A 81 -3.47 -18.16 -22.76
C LYS A 81 -3.75 -16.65 -22.62
N PRO A 82 -4.75 -16.10 -23.34
CA PRO A 82 -5.07 -14.68 -23.27
C PRO A 82 -5.67 -14.30 -21.91
N LEU A 83 -5.50 -13.03 -21.53
CA LEU A 83 -6.07 -12.46 -20.31
C LEU A 83 -7.59 -12.62 -20.28
N GLN A 84 -8.11 -13.04 -19.14
CA GLN A 84 -9.55 -13.15 -18.90
C GLN A 84 -10.03 -11.83 -18.31
N CYS A 85 -10.87 -11.09 -19.04
CA CYS A 85 -11.52 -9.89 -18.53
C CYS A 85 -12.79 -10.34 -17.79
N THR A 86 -12.88 -10.05 -16.49
CA THR A 86 -14.07 -10.30 -15.65
C THR A 86 -15.01 -9.12 -15.70
#